data_AF-A0A094ADX8-F1
#
_entry.id   AF-A0A094ADX8-F1
#
_cell.length_a   1.000
_cell.length_b   1.000
_cell.length_c   1.000
_cell.angle_alpha   90.00
_cell.angle_beta   90.00
_cell.angle_gamma   90.00
#
_symmetry.space_group_name_H-M   'P 1'
#
loop_
_entity.id
_entity.type
_entity.pdbx_description
1 polymer ?
#
loop_
_entity_poly.entity_id
_entity_poly.type
_entity_poly.pdbx_seq_one_letter_code
_entity_poly.pdbx_strand_id
1 'polypeptide(L)'
;MSIGVAGRWFVDGMEEEGRARVLVFSQISDSRDPEPVFRCLAESLVGSGVQLVIFTTYDPDQTLSASISSEQQVATTTLPFLDIYERVWKELHPDAGVRFEPQLGEALKLAKGVGEPGAGVDVLVTGSLHLVAGTLWWLGEGVGGAK
;
A
#
# COMPACT_ATOMS: atom_id res chain seq x y z
N MET A 1 3.91 -14.82 -5.23
CA MET A 1 4.04 -14.76 -3.75
C MET A 1 2.65 -14.47 -3.17
N SER A 2 2.25 -15.12 -2.08
CA SER A 2 0.93 -14.85 -1.44
C SER A 2 1.00 -13.59 -0.58
N ILE A 3 -0.14 -12.92 -0.37
CA ILE A 3 -0.19 -11.65 0.35
C ILE A 3 0.23 -11.78 1.83
N GLY A 4 -0.17 -12.87 2.50
CA GLY A 4 0.28 -13.14 3.87
C GLY A 4 1.76 -13.50 3.98
N VAL A 5 2.38 -14.00 2.90
CA VAL A 5 3.83 -14.24 2.86
C VAL A 5 4.59 -12.90 2.75
N ALA A 6 4.06 -11.97 1.95
CA ALA A 6 4.64 -10.62 1.87
C ALA A 6 4.57 -9.88 3.21
N GLY A 7 3.47 -10.03 3.96
CA GLY A 7 3.36 -9.46 5.31
C GLY A 7 4.37 -10.06 6.28
N ARG A 8 4.53 -11.40 6.32
CA ARG A 8 5.56 -12.04 7.16
C ARG A 8 6.97 -11.60 6.79
N TRP A 9 7.30 -11.59 5.50
CA TRP A 9 8.60 -11.12 5.02
C TRP A 9 8.86 -9.66 5.45
N PHE A 10 7.83 -8.80 5.41
CA PHE A 10 7.94 -7.42 5.86
C PHE A 10 8.26 -7.32 7.35
N VAL A 11 7.67 -8.17 8.19
CA VAL A 11 7.98 -8.22 9.64
C VAL A 11 9.38 -8.80 9.90
N ASP A 12 9.75 -9.87 9.20
CA ASP A 12 11.03 -10.56 9.39
C ASP A 12 12.23 -9.70 8.98
N GLY A 13 12.05 -8.78 8.02
CA GLY A 13 13.10 -7.88 7.54
C GLY A 13 13.35 -6.65 8.42
N MET A 14 12.71 -6.53 9.59
CA MET A 14 12.79 -5.34 10.43
C MET A 14 13.92 -5.44 11.45
N GLU A 15 15.05 -4.80 11.15
CA GLU A 15 16.23 -4.79 12.04
C GLU A 15 16.41 -3.50 12.85
N GLU A 16 15.79 -2.37 12.43
CA GLU A 16 15.93 -1.09 13.13
C GLU A 16 14.73 -0.77 14.04
N GLU A 17 15.01 -0.65 15.34
CA GLU A 17 14.09 -0.04 16.30
C GLU A 17 13.96 1.47 16.02
N GLY A 18 12.72 1.99 16.03
CA GLY A 18 12.46 3.43 15.91
C GLY A 18 12.02 3.93 14.53
N ARG A 19 12.02 3.08 13.49
CA ARG A 19 11.42 3.42 12.19
C ARG A 19 9.91 3.32 12.25
N ALA A 20 9.20 4.26 11.62
CA ALA A 20 7.76 4.13 11.50
C ALA A 20 7.37 3.15 10.40
N ARG A 21 6.25 2.47 10.58
CA ARG A 21 5.83 1.34 9.74
C ARG A 21 4.45 1.61 9.15
N VAL A 22 4.34 1.52 7.84
CA VAL A 22 3.12 1.86 7.10
C VAL A 22 2.77 0.75 6.11
N LEU A 23 1.48 0.40 6.05
CA LEU A 23 0.93 -0.44 4.99
C LEU A 23 0.22 0.46 3.98
N VAL A 24 0.55 0.33 2.69
CA VAL A 24 -0.23 0.92 1.58
C VAL A 24 -0.88 -0.22 0.81
N PHE A 25 -2.20 -0.20 0.72
CA PHE A 25 -2.97 -1.30 0.16
C PHE A 25 -3.99 -0.85 -0.89
N SER A 26 -4.01 -1.56 -2.01
CA SER A 26 -5.07 -1.50 -3.02
C SER A 26 -5.21 -2.87 -3.66
N GLN A 27 -6.43 -3.41 -3.67
CA GLN A 27 -6.74 -4.67 -4.35
C GLN A 27 -7.77 -4.45 -5.45
N ILE A 28 -7.50 -5.03 -6.62
CA ILE A 28 -8.45 -5.15 -7.73
C ILE A 28 -9.06 -6.54 -7.60
N SER A 29 -10.36 -6.64 -7.29
CA SER A 29 -10.99 -7.94 -7.03
C SER A 29 -12.28 -8.12 -7.82
N ASP A 30 -12.15 -8.68 -9.02
CA ASP A 30 -13.29 -9.31 -9.72
C ASP A 30 -13.35 -10.83 -9.48
N SER A 31 -12.30 -11.43 -8.90
CA SER A 31 -12.11 -12.89 -8.87
C SER A 31 -11.85 -13.51 -7.51
N ARG A 32 -11.66 -12.72 -6.44
CA ARG A 32 -11.36 -13.21 -5.09
C ARG A 32 -12.19 -12.50 -4.05
N ASP A 33 -12.61 -13.24 -3.04
CA ASP A 33 -13.28 -12.67 -1.86
C ASP A 33 -12.31 -11.68 -1.17
N PRO A 34 -12.67 -10.39 -1.08
CA PRO A 34 -11.80 -9.36 -0.54
C PRO A 34 -11.50 -9.56 0.96
N GLU A 35 -12.46 -10.07 1.74
CA GLU A 35 -12.30 -10.15 3.20
C GLU A 35 -11.24 -11.16 3.64
N PRO A 36 -11.26 -12.43 3.21
CA PRO A 36 -10.27 -13.42 3.63
C PRO A 36 -8.85 -13.08 3.15
N VAL A 37 -8.74 -12.46 1.97
CA VAL A 37 -7.44 -12.06 1.41
C VAL A 37 -6.82 -10.96 2.26
N PHE A 38 -7.59 -9.91 2.57
CA PHE A 38 -7.09 -8.83 3.40
C PHE A 38 -6.89 -9.27 4.85
N ARG A 39 -7.78 -10.10 5.42
CA ARG A 39 -7.61 -10.65 6.76
C ARG A 39 -6.33 -11.45 6.90
N CYS A 40 -5.99 -12.29 5.92
CA CYS A 40 -4.74 -13.04 5.91
C CYS A 40 -3.50 -12.11 5.94
N LEU A 41 -3.55 -10.98 5.23
CA LEU A 41 -2.51 -9.95 5.31
C LEU A 41 -2.47 -9.30 6.70
N ALA A 42 -3.62 -8.83 7.20
CA ALA A 42 -3.71 -8.16 8.48
C ALA A 42 -3.21 -9.05 9.63
N GLU A 43 -3.58 -10.34 9.64
CA GLU A 43 -3.09 -11.32 10.61
C GLU A 43 -1.56 -11.48 10.54
N SER A 44 -0.97 -11.50 9.33
CA SER A 44 0.48 -11.62 9.17
C SER A 44 1.28 -10.42 9.67
N LEU A 45 0.60 -9.29 9.91
CA LEU A 45 1.22 -8.06 10.41
C LEU A 45 0.99 -7.87 11.91
N VAL A 46 0.28 -8.75 12.61
CA VAL A 46 0.04 -8.61 14.06
C VAL A 46 1.36 -8.56 14.82
N GLY A 47 1.52 -7.59 15.71
CA GLY A 47 2.77 -7.37 16.45
C GLY A 47 3.87 -6.69 15.65
N SER A 48 3.64 -6.33 14.39
CA SER A 48 4.62 -5.64 13.56
C SER A 48 4.82 -4.17 13.91
N GLY A 49 3.99 -3.58 14.78
CA GLY A 49 4.06 -2.15 15.11
C GLY A 49 3.76 -1.22 13.93
N VAL A 50 3.02 -1.70 12.91
CA VAL A 50 2.46 -0.84 11.86
C VAL A 50 1.59 0.23 12.52
N GLN A 51 1.90 1.49 12.24
CA GLN A 51 1.25 2.65 12.83
C GLN A 51 0.08 3.16 11.98
N LEU A 52 0.12 2.88 10.67
CA LEU A 52 -0.85 3.38 9.73
C LEU A 52 -1.07 2.40 8.58
N VAL A 53 -2.33 2.10 8.28
CA VAL A 53 -2.74 1.59 6.97
C VAL A 53 -3.31 2.72 6.12
N ILE A 54 -2.89 2.78 4.86
CA ILE A 54 -3.38 3.69 3.84
C ILE A 54 -4.03 2.85 2.74
N PHE A 55 -5.35 2.94 2.63
CA PHE A 55 -6.07 2.43 1.48
C PHE A 55 -5.98 3.44 0.36
N THR A 56 -5.63 2.99 -0.85
CA THR A 56 -5.48 3.87 -2.02
C THR A 56 -6.16 3.28 -3.24
N THR A 57 -6.40 4.13 -4.24
CA THR A 57 -6.70 3.67 -5.59
C THR A 57 -5.46 3.79 -6.48
N TYR A 58 -5.47 3.08 -7.59
CA TYR A 58 -4.50 3.24 -8.68
C TYR A 58 -5.27 3.65 -9.93
N ASP A 59 -4.85 4.78 -10.49
CA ASP A 59 -5.36 5.32 -11.74
C ASP A 59 -4.18 5.43 -12.72
N PRO A 60 -4.20 4.69 -13.84
CA PRO A 60 -3.12 4.74 -14.81
C PRO A 60 -2.94 6.13 -15.42
N ASP A 61 -4.01 6.91 -15.59
CA ASP A 61 -3.92 8.26 -16.19
C ASP A 61 -3.22 9.25 -15.24
N GLN A 62 -3.28 9.00 -13.93
CA GLN A 62 -2.59 9.81 -12.92
C GLN A 62 -1.15 9.33 -12.66
N THR A 63 -0.83 8.08 -13.01
CA THR A 63 0.44 7.44 -12.65
C THR A 63 1.41 7.31 -13.83
N LEU A 64 0.90 7.09 -15.03
CA LEU A 64 1.68 6.93 -16.25
C LEU A 64 1.37 8.12 -17.16
N SER A 65 2.38 8.95 -17.47
CA SER A 65 2.19 9.96 -18.51
C SER A 65 1.75 9.27 -19.81
N ALA A 66 0.92 9.96 -20.61
CA ALA A 66 0.20 9.50 -21.81
C ALA A 66 1.05 8.84 -22.94
N SER A 67 2.31 8.52 -22.69
CA SER A 67 3.24 7.88 -23.63
C SER A 67 3.11 6.35 -23.69
N ILE A 68 2.43 5.71 -22.73
CA ILE A 68 2.09 4.28 -22.83
C ILE A 68 0.74 4.16 -23.56
N SER A 69 0.76 4.50 -24.84
CA SER A 69 -0.39 4.36 -25.73
C SER A 69 -0.76 2.89 -25.90
N SER A 70 -1.94 2.55 -25.37
CA SER A 70 -2.91 1.59 -25.88
C SER A 70 -2.40 0.32 -26.53
N GLU A 71 -2.31 -0.76 -25.75
CA GLU A 71 -2.81 -2.08 -26.18
C GLU A 71 -3.59 -2.82 -25.07
N GLN A 72 -3.53 -2.38 -23.80
CA GLN A 72 -4.34 -2.90 -22.70
C GLN A 72 -4.81 -1.75 -21.80
N GLN A 73 -6.09 -1.41 -21.84
CA GLN A 73 -6.67 -0.46 -20.89
C GLN A 73 -6.60 -1.08 -19.49
N VAL A 74 -5.73 -0.56 -18.63
CA VAL A 74 -5.69 -0.93 -17.22
C VAL A 74 -6.86 -0.25 -16.54
N ALA A 75 -7.74 -1.01 -15.90
CA ALA A 75 -8.84 -0.43 -15.15
C ALA A 75 -8.33 0.31 -13.91
N THR A 76 -8.86 1.51 -13.66
CA THR A 76 -8.72 2.19 -12.38
C THR A 76 -9.19 1.29 -11.26
N THR A 77 -8.41 1.19 -10.19
CA THR A 77 -8.79 0.36 -9.05
C THR A 77 -9.87 1.07 -8.26
N THR A 78 -10.98 0.39 -8.02
CA THR A 78 -12.00 0.84 -7.10
C THR A 78 -11.78 0.16 -5.75
N LEU A 79 -12.18 0.82 -4.66
CA LEU A 79 -12.18 0.22 -3.31
C LEU A 79 -13.62 0.02 -2.81
N PRO A 80 -14.45 -0.81 -3.48
CA PRO A 80 -15.83 -1.04 -3.07
C PRO A 80 -15.94 -1.76 -1.71
N PHE A 81 -14.81 -2.31 -1.22
CA PHE A 81 -14.72 -3.06 0.03
C PHE A 81 -13.94 -2.31 1.12
N LEU A 82 -13.80 -0.98 1.01
CA LEU A 82 -13.10 -0.17 1.99
C LEU A 82 -13.62 -0.40 3.41
N ASP A 83 -14.94 -0.44 3.60
CA ASP A 83 -15.57 -0.69 4.92
C ASP A 83 -15.16 -2.05 5.51
N ILE A 84 -15.05 -3.06 4.65
CA ILE A 84 -14.62 -4.42 5.05
C ILE A 84 -13.15 -4.38 5.47
N TYR A 85 -12.29 -3.75 4.68
CA TYR A 85 -10.87 -3.64 5.00
C TYR A 85 -10.65 -2.84 6.29
N GLU A 86 -11.33 -1.72 6.47
CA GLU A 86 -11.26 -0.91 7.69
C GLU A 86 -11.72 -1.70 8.92
N ARG A 87 -12.83 -2.44 8.80
CA ARG A 87 -13.33 -3.29 9.89
C ARG A 87 -12.30 -4.35 10.29
N VAL A 88 -11.80 -5.11 9.33
CA VAL A 88 -10.80 -6.17 9.57
C VAL A 88 -9.53 -5.59 10.16
N TRP A 89 -9.08 -4.43 9.66
CA TRP A 89 -7.88 -3.78 10.18
C TRP A 89 -8.06 -3.37 11.64
N LYS A 90 -9.15 -2.68 11.98
CA LYS A 90 -9.42 -2.23 13.35
C LYS A 90 -9.61 -3.37 14.35
N GLU A 91 -10.12 -4.52 13.90
CA GLU A 91 -10.25 -5.73 14.72
C GLU A 91 -8.88 -6.29 15.14
N LEU A 92 -7.89 -6.26 14.24
CA LEU A 92 -6.57 -6.88 14.43
C LEU A 92 -5.48 -5.90 14.87
N HIS A 93 -5.65 -4.61 14.55
CA HIS A 93 -4.68 -3.52 14.78
C HIS A 93 -5.39 -2.30 15.40
N PRO A 94 -5.94 -2.42 16.62
CA PRO A 94 -6.80 -1.37 17.22
C PRO A 94 -6.08 -0.04 17.46
N ASP A 95 -4.75 -0.09 17.67
CA ASP A 95 -3.93 1.09 17.94
C ASP A 95 -3.35 1.75 16.66
N ALA A 96 -3.51 1.09 15.50
CA ALA A 96 -3.01 1.59 14.23
C ALA A 96 -4.04 2.53 13.57
N GLY A 97 -3.55 3.64 13.02
CA GLY A 97 -4.35 4.54 12.22
C GLY A 97 -4.86 3.89 10.93
N VAL A 98 -6.01 4.38 10.45
CA VAL A 98 -6.57 4.04 9.14
C VAL A 98 -6.75 5.33 8.35
N ARG A 99 -6.28 5.35 7.10
CA ARG A 99 -6.50 6.45 6.16
C ARG A 99 -6.92 5.93 4.81
N PHE A 100 -7.72 6.72 4.11
CA PHE A 100 -8.00 6.55 2.70
C PHE A 100 -7.45 7.75 1.94
N GLU A 101 -6.62 7.50 0.94
CA GLU A 101 -6.05 8.50 0.05
C GLU A 101 -6.16 7.99 -1.39
N PRO A 102 -7.08 8.51 -2.20
CA PRO A 102 -7.32 7.98 -3.55
C PRO A 102 -6.12 8.16 -4.50
N GLN A 103 -5.27 9.17 -4.27
CA GLN A 103 -4.14 9.43 -5.16
C GLN A 103 -2.88 8.73 -4.66
N LEU A 104 -2.35 7.78 -5.44
CA LEU A 104 -1.17 7.01 -5.07
C LEU A 104 0.02 7.90 -4.65
N GLY A 105 0.27 9.00 -5.38
CA GLY A 105 1.34 9.94 -5.04
C GLY A 105 1.16 10.60 -3.67
N GLU A 106 -0.07 10.98 -3.33
CA GLU A 106 -0.39 11.57 -2.01
C GLU A 106 -0.35 10.50 -0.91
N ALA A 107 -0.76 9.27 -1.19
CA ALA A 107 -0.65 8.14 -0.26
C ALA A 107 0.81 7.85 0.10
N LEU A 108 1.72 7.89 -0.88
CA LEU A 108 3.15 7.70 -0.66
C LEU A 108 3.80 8.88 0.07
N LYS A 109 3.37 10.13 -0.21
CA LYS A 109 3.79 11.30 0.57
C LYS A 109 3.32 11.22 2.03
N LEU A 110 2.08 10.78 2.26
CA LEU A 110 1.52 10.57 3.59
C LEU A 110 2.32 9.50 4.33
N ALA A 111 2.60 8.36 3.69
CA ALA A 111 3.41 7.29 4.28
C ALA A 111 4.80 7.79 4.70
N LYS A 112 5.47 8.57 3.83
CA LYS A 112 6.78 9.17 4.12
C LYS A 112 6.74 10.13 5.33
N GLY A 113 5.61 10.80 5.54
CA GLY A 113 5.41 11.76 6.64
C GLY A 113 5.14 11.14 8.01
N VAL A 114 4.97 9.81 8.11
CA VAL A 114 4.71 9.13 9.40
C VAL A 114 5.99 9.00 10.24
N GLY A 115 7.15 8.89 9.59
CA GLY A 115 8.43 8.75 10.28
C GLY A 115 8.92 10.05 10.89
N GLU A 116 9.58 9.95 12.05
CA GLU A 116 10.33 11.07 12.61
C GLU A 116 11.45 11.51 11.65
N PRO A 117 11.77 12.82 11.59
CA PRO A 117 12.88 13.32 10.80
C PRO A 117 14.19 12.59 11.13
N GLY A 118 14.76 11.89 10.14
CA GLY A 118 16.03 11.16 10.28
C GLY A 118 15.90 9.68 10.66
N ALA A 119 14.78 9.22 11.22
CA ALA A 119 14.55 7.81 11.52
C ALA A 119 14.06 7.02 10.28
N GLY A 120 13.36 7.70 9.36
CA GLY A 120 12.84 7.07 8.15
C GLY A 120 11.56 6.26 8.39
N VAL A 121 11.13 5.56 7.34
CA VAL A 121 9.88 4.80 7.30
C VAL A 121 10.07 3.52 6.52
N ASP A 122 9.45 2.45 6.99
CA ASP A 122 9.30 1.18 6.28
C ASP A 122 7.88 1.09 5.73
N VAL A 123 7.75 0.96 4.40
CA VAL A 123 6.45 0.90 3.73
C VAL A 123 6.29 -0.46 3.06
N LEU A 124 5.26 -1.19 3.44
CA LEU A 124 4.78 -2.34 2.68
C LEU A 124 3.73 -1.86 1.68
N VAL A 125 4.03 -1.98 0.39
CA VAL A 125 3.05 -1.70 -0.68
C VAL A 125 2.59 -3.02 -1.30
N THR A 126 1.30 -3.33 -1.23
CA THR A 126 0.77 -4.63 -1.70
C THR A 126 -0.72 -4.59 -2.06
N GLY A 127 -1.23 -5.72 -2.60
CA GLY A 127 -2.65 -5.91 -2.95
C GLY A 127 -2.93 -5.97 -4.45
N SER A 128 -2.13 -5.28 -5.28
CA SER A 128 -2.22 -5.39 -6.74
C SER A 128 -0.88 -5.10 -7.42
N LEU A 129 -0.64 -5.75 -8.56
CA LEU A 129 0.57 -5.51 -9.36
C LEU A 129 0.65 -4.08 -9.88
N HIS A 130 -0.48 -3.48 -10.26
CA HIS A 130 -0.56 -2.11 -10.75
C HIS A 130 -0.14 -1.09 -9.68
N LEU A 131 -0.59 -1.29 -8.43
CA LEU A 131 -0.14 -0.46 -7.31
C LEU A 131 1.39 -0.52 -7.15
N VAL A 132 1.95 -1.74 -7.12
CA VAL A 132 3.40 -1.94 -6.95
C VAL A 132 4.17 -1.29 -8.11
N ALA A 133 3.71 -1.48 -9.35
CA ALA A 133 4.31 -0.85 -10.52
C ALA A 133 4.26 0.68 -10.45
N GLY A 134 3.11 1.25 -10.06
CA GLY A 134 2.95 2.70 -9.88
C GLY A 134 3.85 3.27 -8.79
N THR A 135 4.03 2.55 -7.68
CA THR A 135 4.96 2.94 -6.63
C THR A 135 6.41 2.91 -7.10
N LEU A 136 6.83 1.87 -7.83
CA LEU A 136 8.18 1.80 -8.38
C LEU A 136 8.44 2.92 -9.38
N TRP A 137 7.45 3.26 -10.21
CA TRP A 137 7.52 4.41 -11.11
C TRP A 137 7.69 5.72 -10.33
N TRP A 138 6.84 5.97 -9.34
CA TRP A 138 6.89 7.17 -8.49
C TRP A 138 8.24 7.32 -7.77
N LEU A 139 8.80 6.22 -7.25
CA LEU A 139 10.13 6.20 -6.64
C LEU A 139 11.25 6.44 -7.68
N GLY A 140 11.10 5.89 -8.89
CA GLY A 140 12.04 6.03 -10.00
C GLY A 140 12.11 7.44 -10.58
N GLU A 141 10.99 8.17 -10.65
CA GLU A 141 11.00 9.60 -11.03
C GLU A 141 11.79 10.45 -10.03
N GLY A 142 11.83 10.05 -8.75
CA GLY A 142 12.71 10.66 -7.75
C GLY A 142 14.21 10.45 -8.01
N VAL A 143 14.58 9.47 -8.85
CA VAL A 143 15.98 9.12 -9.19
C VAL A 143 16.34 9.54 -10.63
N GLY A 144 15.35 9.83 -11.49
CA GLY A 144 15.56 10.14 -12.91
C GLY A 144 14.82 11.36 -13.47
N GLY A 145 14.17 12.17 -12.62
CA GLY A 145 13.25 13.23 -13.03
C GLY A 145 13.57 14.61 -12.48
N ALA A 146 14.84 15.04 -12.51
CA ALA A 146 15.15 16.46 -12.58
C ALA A 146 15.11 16.88 -14.05
N LYS A 147 14.04 17.56 -14.45
CA LYS A 147 14.07 18.51 -15.55
C LYS A 147 13.61 19.86 -15.03
#